data_AF-A0A9J7KKC6-F1
#
_entry.id   AF-A0A9J7KKC6-F1
#
_cell.length_a   1.000
_cell.length_b   1.000
_cell.length_c   1.000
_cell.angle_alpha   90.00
_cell.angle_beta   90.00
_cell.angle_gamma   90.00
#
_symmetry.space_group_name_H-M   'P 1'
#
loop_
_entity.id
_entity.type
_entity.pdbx_description
1 polymer ?
#
loop_
_entity_poly.entity_id
_entity_poly.type
_entity_poly.pdbx_seq_one_letter_code
_entity_poly.pdbx_strand_id
1 'polypeptide(L)'
;MARHVTVLMGILAALACCNAAAIHKPLSKRPLRLVQNEEMRFTYTAPDTTLAMPGQTDLFIASTCNHFMGQEAEVTLVLLNNPAWNVQDGVVYFYVTDNPQKGLNDSNEVLCTNNVEGEVVTARCIVTDVSCSELYIYTRAGDVFGIAYSVTVEFRQPNDTRKVVKEKPKVSTKHFPIYVKDECVHHLIQSVSLRAPLELVSLTTAQMTIPFCPNAEQENLLSVETSVLSVSGLSAYTQYACLKTPCEVDSPNVIASSPEQRPLNSLRLESMCDKHTSLTVLVHCWGGEQEEAGVGDYVGKFNFAAGVNLKSPTSGVAKKPMY
;
A
#
# COMPACT_ATOMS: atom_id res chain seq x y z
N MET A 1 54.12 -49.98 19.55
CA MET A 1 53.86 -48.65 18.94
C MET A 1 52.69 -48.63 17.96
N ALA A 2 52.39 -49.70 17.20
CA ALA A 2 51.31 -49.70 16.19
C ALA A 2 49.86 -49.63 16.74
N ARG A 3 49.60 -50.10 17.97
CA ARG A 3 48.24 -50.12 18.55
C ARG A 3 47.73 -48.76 19.07
N HIS A 4 48.61 -47.82 19.37
CA HIS A 4 48.19 -46.48 19.85
C HIS A 4 47.85 -45.53 18.71
N VAL A 5 48.44 -45.73 17.52
CA VAL A 5 48.17 -44.92 16.33
C VAL A 5 46.78 -45.24 15.75
N THR A 6 46.34 -46.50 15.84
CA THR A 6 45.00 -46.93 15.37
C THR A 6 43.88 -46.36 16.24
N VAL A 7 44.11 -46.26 17.55
CA VAL A 7 43.13 -45.67 18.49
C VAL A 7 43.03 -44.15 18.29
N LEU A 8 44.16 -43.46 18.07
CA LEU A 8 44.16 -42.03 17.80
C LEU A 8 43.48 -41.68 16.45
N MET A 9 43.74 -42.48 15.41
CA MET A 9 43.06 -42.35 14.11
C MET A 9 41.55 -42.60 14.21
N GLY A 10 41.12 -43.57 15.03
CA GLY A 10 39.71 -43.84 15.28
C GLY A 10 38.98 -42.69 15.98
N ILE A 11 39.65 -42.04 16.95
CA ILE A 11 39.09 -40.89 17.67
C ILE A 11 39.05 -39.63 16.78
N LEU A 12 40.07 -39.41 15.93
CA LEU A 12 40.08 -38.32 14.96
C LEU A 12 39.00 -38.51 13.87
N ALA A 13 38.76 -39.73 13.40
CA ALA A 13 37.68 -40.04 12.47
C ALA A 13 36.29 -39.85 13.13
N ALA A 14 36.13 -40.24 14.39
CA ALA A 14 34.88 -40.01 15.13
C ALA A 14 34.61 -38.52 15.39
N LEU A 15 35.63 -37.72 15.71
CA LEU A 15 35.50 -36.26 15.85
C LEU A 15 35.23 -35.55 14.51
N ALA A 16 35.81 -36.03 13.41
CA ALA A 16 35.50 -35.53 12.07
C ALA A 16 34.06 -35.87 11.65
N CYS A 17 33.55 -37.07 11.97
CA CYS A 17 32.17 -37.46 11.70
C CYS A 17 31.15 -36.75 12.62
N CYS A 18 31.50 -36.44 13.87
CA CYS A 18 30.62 -35.70 14.78
C CYS A 18 30.54 -34.20 14.43
N ASN A 19 31.61 -33.59 13.93
CA ASN A 19 31.56 -32.21 13.41
C ASN A 19 30.95 -32.13 12.00
N ALA A 20 31.05 -33.19 11.22
CA ALA A 20 30.30 -33.33 9.97
C ALA A 20 28.80 -33.63 10.21
N ALA A 21 28.35 -33.94 11.42
CA ALA A 21 26.90 -34.05 11.68
C ALA A 21 26.21 -32.67 11.80
N ALA A 22 26.97 -31.56 11.78
CA ALA A 22 26.48 -30.23 11.45
C ALA A 22 26.44 -29.98 9.92
N ILE A 23 26.50 -31.05 9.10
CA ILE A 23 26.15 -30.99 7.68
C ILE A 23 24.71 -30.49 7.60
N HIS A 24 24.62 -29.24 7.15
CA HIS A 24 23.55 -28.69 6.33
C HIS A 24 22.46 -29.72 6.10
N LYS A 25 21.31 -29.54 6.78
CA LYS A 25 20.04 -29.98 6.20
C LYS A 25 20.15 -29.61 4.72
N PRO A 26 19.99 -30.57 3.78
CA PRO A 26 19.93 -30.20 2.38
C PRO A 26 18.94 -29.05 2.29
N LEU A 27 19.21 -28.09 1.40
CA LEU A 27 18.28 -27.05 0.95
C LEU A 27 17.08 -27.74 0.26
N SER A 28 16.41 -28.63 1.00
CA SER A 28 15.03 -29.03 0.85
C SER A 28 14.28 -27.72 0.71
N LYS A 29 13.67 -27.54 -0.47
CA LYS A 29 12.94 -26.35 -0.89
C LYS A 29 12.16 -25.82 0.31
N ARG A 30 12.71 -24.80 0.99
CA ARG A 30 12.02 -24.18 2.10
C ARG A 30 10.71 -23.62 1.53
N PRO A 31 9.57 -23.81 2.21
CA PRO A 31 8.28 -23.52 1.62
C PRO A 31 8.19 -22.03 1.23
N LEU A 32 7.57 -21.78 0.07
CA LEU A 32 7.20 -20.43 -0.34
C LEU A 32 6.14 -19.89 0.63
N ARG A 33 6.42 -18.76 1.29
CA ARG A 33 5.41 -18.05 2.07
C ARG A 33 4.53 -17.23 1.12
N LEU A 34 3.24 -17.53 1.08
CA LEU A 34 2.27 -16.70 0.38
C LEU A 34 1.76 -15.64 1.36
N VAL A 35 2.08 -14.38 1.10
CA VAL A 35 1.53 -13.27 1.86
C VAL A 35 0.09 -13.06 1.41
N GLN A 36 -0.83 -13.16 2.34
CA GLN A 36 -2.25 -13.01 2.06
C GLN A 36 -2.60 -11.53 1.93
N ASN A 37 -3.66 -11.23 1.16
CA ASN A 37 -4.18 -9.87 1.06
C ASN A 37 -4.51 -9.29 2.44
N GLU A 38 -4.95 -10.13 3.39
CA GLU A 38 -5.25 -9.77 4.78
C GLU A 38 -4.06 -9.21 5.58
N GLU A 39 -2.83 -9.47 5.12
CA GLU A 39 -1.59 -8.94 5.70
C GLU A 39 -1.22 -7.57 5.08
N MET A 40 -1.94 -7.14 4.04
CA MET A 40 -1.69 -5.91 3.30
C MET A 40 -2.65 -4.80 3.72
N ARG A 41 -2.23 -3.56 3.51
CA ARG A 41 -3.00 -2.34 3.72
C ARG A 41 -3.08 -1.60 2.41
N PHE A 42 -4.29 -1.30 1.96
CA PHE A 42 -4.57 -0.61 0.71
C PHE A 42 -5.01 0.82 1.00
N THR A 43 -4.26 1.79 0.48
CA THR A 43 -4.49 3.21 0.74
C THR A 43 -4.41 3.99 -0.56
N TYR A 44 -5.43 4.80 -0.81
CA TYR A 44 -5.50 5.72 -1.93
C TYR A 44 -5.20 7.13 -1.42
N THR A 45 -4.39 7.88 -2.13
CA THR A 45 -3.99 9.24 -1.71
C THR A 45 -3.88 10.15 -2.92
N ALA A 46 -4.20 11.44 -2.75
CA ALA A 46 -4.04 12.40 -3.82
C ALA A 46 -2.54 12.54 -4.18
N PRO A 47 -2.17 12.59 -5.47
CA PRO A 47 -0.76 12.72 -5.89
C PRO A 47 -0.09 13.98 -5.35
N ASP A 48 -0.86 15.06 -5.26
CA ASP A 48 -0.40 16.37 -4.84
C ASP A 48 -1.27 16.91 -3.70
N THR A 49 -0.72 17.88 -2.96
CA THR A 49 -1.50 18.66 -2.00
C THR A 49 -2.42 19.62 -2.74
N THR A 50 -3.71 19.60 -2.40
CA THR A 50 -4.69 20.54 -2.94
C THR A 50 -4.59 21.86 -2.17
N LEU A 51 -4.40 22.97 -2.90
CA LEU A 51 -4.48 24.32 -2.38
C LEU A 51 -5.81 24.92 -2.84
N ALA A 52 -6.76 25.08 -1.94
CA ALA A 52 -8.10 25.56 -2.25
C ALA A 52 -8.35 27.00 -1.78
N MET A 53 -9.05 27.75 -2.62
CA MET A 53 -9.62 29.05 -2.27
C MET A 53 -10.92 28.86 -1.46
N PRO A 54 -11.34 29.88 -0.67
CA PRO A 54 -12.62 29.82 0.04
C PRO A 54 -13.78 29.44 -0.87
N GLY A 55 -14.57 28.44 -0.47
CA GLY A 55 -15.72 27.95 -1.22
C GLY A 55 -15.40 27.12 -2.47
N GLN A 56 -14.12 26.93 -2.83
CA GLN A 56 -13.72 26.05 -3.94
C GLN A 56 -14.19 24.62 -3.69
N THR A 57 -14.60 23.96 -4.77
CA THR A 57 -15.03 22.57 -4.77
C THR A 57 -14.07 21.71 -5.57
N ASP A 58 -13.68 20.56 -5.03
CA ASP A 58 -12.80 19.61 -5.72
C ASP A 58 -13.41 18.20 -5.63
N LEU A 59 -13.23 17.41 -6.69
CA LEU A 59 -13.66 16.02 -6.81
C LEU A 59 -12.45 15.11 -6.75
N PHE A 60 -12.44 14.18 -5.80
CA PHE A 60 -11.44 13.11 -5.73
C PHE A 60 -12.07 11.78 -6.12
N ILE A 61 -11.39 10.99 -6.95
CA ILE A 61 -11.88 9.71 -7.46
C ILE A 61 -10.97 8.59 -6.97
N ALA A 62 -11.52 7.67 -6.17
CA ALA A 62 -10.84 6.44 -5.74
C ALA A 62 -11.37 5.26 -6.56
N SER A 63 -10.54 4.70 -7.44
CA SER A 63 -10.94 3.59 -8.30
C SER A 63 -10.89 2.26 -7.56
N THR A 64 -12.06 1.63 -7.42
CA THR A 64 -12.25 0.35 -6.75
C THR A 64 -12.45 -0.74 -7.79
N CYS A 65 -11.71 -1.84 -7.68
CA CYS A 65 -12.00 -3.05 -8.46
C CYS A 65 -12.74 -4.07 -7.59
N ASN A 66 -13.20 -5.17 -8.20
CA ASN A 66 -13.98 -6.23 -7.53
C ASN A 66 -13.37 -6.72 -6.20
N HIS A 67 -12.06 -6.55 -6.03
CA HIS A 67 -11.36 -6.85 -4.79
C HIS A 67 -11.92 -6.10 -3.57
N PHE A 68 -12.34 -4.84 -3.73
CA PHE A 68 -12.83 -3.98 -2.65
C PHE A 68 -14.35 -4.00 -2.47
N MET A 69 -15.08 -4.71 -3.34
CA MET A 69 -16.54 -4.77 -3.24
C MET A 69 -16.98 -5.45 -1.94
N GLY A 70 -17.94 -4.85 -1.24
CA GLY A 70 -18.43 -5.31 0.06
C GLY A 70 -17.54 -4.98 1.26
N GLN A 71 -16.41 -4.27 1.05
CA GLN A 71 -15.53 -3.83 2.15
C GLN A 71 -15.98 -2.47 2.70
N GLU A 72 -15.60 -2.17 3.95
CA GLU A 72 -15.69 -0.82 4.48
C GLU A 72 -14.52 0.02 3.95
N ALA A 73 -14.78 1.29 3.63
CA ALA A 73 -13.74 2.25 3.28
C ALA A 73 -13.77 3.45 4.25
N GLU A 74 -12.63 3.80 4.82
CA GLU A 74 -12.45 4.98 5.65
C GLU A 74 -11.87 6.11 4.79
N VAL A 75 -12.68 7.13 4.54
CA VAL A 75 -12.27 8.35 3.85
C VAL A 75 -11.82 9.35 4.90
N THR A 76 -10.57 9.77 4.84
CA THR A 76 -9.97 10.71 5.79
C THR A 76 -9.41 11.92 5.07
N LEU A 77 -9.78 13.09 5.58
CA LEU A 77 -9.24 14.38 5.19
C LEU A 77 -8.02 14.72 6.06
N VAL A 78 -6.92 15.05 5.41
CA VAL A 78 -5.67 15.46 6.06
C VAL A 78 -5.44 16.92 5.76
N LEU A 79 -5.55 17.76 6.79
CA LEU A 79 -5.16 19.17 6.72
C LEU A 79 -3.63 19.27 6.77
N LEU A 80 -3.06 20.04 5.85
CA LEU A 80 -1.62 20.19 5.67
C LEU A 80 -1.21 21.63 5.96
N ASN A 81 0.03 21.84 6.41
CA ASN A 81 0.65 23.17 6.47
C ASN A 81 -0.06 24.25 7.32
N ASN A 82 -0.88 23.90 8.31
CA ASN A 82 -1.27 24.86 9.35
C ASN A 82 -1.71 24.18 10.66
N PRO A 83 -0.95 24.30 11.77
CA PRO A 83 -1.35 23.73 13.07
C PRO A 83 -2.56 24.43 13.70
N ALA A 84 -2.95 25.61 13.20
CA ALA A 84 -4.12 26.35 13.69
C ALA A 84 -5.44 25.89 13.06
N TRP A 85 -5.41 25.12 11.97
CA TRP A 85 -6.64 24.60 11.39
C TRP A 85 -7.13 23.40 12.19
N ASN A 86 -8.37 23.49 12.66
CA ASN A 86 -9.09 22.36 13.23
C ASN A 86 -10.24 21.99 12.29
N VAL A 87 -10.37 20.70 11.98
CA VAL A 87 -11.47 20.21 11.13
C VAL A 87 -12.84 20.56 11.70
N GLN A 88 -12.93 20.61 13.04
CA GLN A 88 -14.16 20.98 13.76
C GLN A 88 -14.63 22.41 13.45
N ASP A 89 -13.74 23.28 13.00
CA ASP A 89 -14.04 24.67 12.62
C ASP A 89 -14.63 24.76 11.19
N GLY A 90 -14.84 23.63 10.52
CA GLY A 90 -15.45 23.61 9.18
C GLY A 90 -14.51 24.10 8.07
N VAL A 91 -13.21 23.81 8.22
CA VAL A 91 -12.17 24.22 7.25
C VAL A 91 -12.36 23.53 5.90
N VAL A 92 -12.74 22.24 5.91
CA VAL A 92 -13.14 21.50 4.70
C VAL A 92 -14.30 20.58 5.01
N TYR A 93 -15.31 20.62 4.15
CA TYR A 93 -16.46 19.72 4.16
C TYR A 93 -16.32 18.71 3.03
N PHE A 94 -16.82 17.49 3.22
CA PHE A 94 -16.85 16.50 2.16
C PHE A 94 -18.01 15.51 2.30
N TYR A 95 -18.36 14.91 1.17
CA TYR A 95 -19.25 13.77 1.08
C TYR A 95 -18.75 12.76 0.05
N VAL A 96 -19.21 11.53 0.18
CA VAL A 96 -18.78 10.40 -0.67
C VAL A 96 -20.00 9.81 -1.38
N THR A 97 -19.90 9.55 -2.69
CA THR A 97 -20.94 8.88 -3.48
C THR A 97 -20.36 7.73 -4.31
N ASP A 98 -21.25 6.88 -4.81
CA ASP A 98 -20.97 5.80 -5.77
C ASP A 98 -21.27 6.21 -7.24
N ASN A 99 -21.71 7.44 -7.46
CA ASN A 99 -22.06 7.96 -8.78
C ASN A 99 -21.82 9.47 -8.84
N PRO A 100 -21.14 9.99 -9.88
CA PRO A 100 -20.79 11.41 -9.97
C PRO A 100 -22.01 12.31 -10.19
N GLN A 101 -23.15 11.77 -10.60
CA GLN A 101 -24.40 12.51 -10.77
C GLN A 101 -25.21 12.61 -9.46
N LYS A 102 -24.89 11.77 -8.46
CA LYS A 102 -25.48 11.87 -7.11
C LYS A 102 -24.78 12.99 -6.35
N GLY A 103 -25.55 13.91 -5.76
CA GLY A 103 -25.05 15.15 -5.16
C GLY A 103 -25.12 16.39 -6.06
N LEU A 104 -25.30 16.23 -7.39
CA LEU A 104 -25.51 17.34 -8.33
C LEU A 104 -27.00 17.62 -8.61
N ASN A 105 -27.84 16.58 -8.58
CA ASN A 105 -29.26 16.65 -8.96
C ASN A 105 -30.15 16.17 -7.81
N ASP A 106 -30.60 17.05 -6.91
CA ASP A 106 -31.66 16.92 -5.87
C ASP A 106 -31.73 15.63 -5.01
N SER A 107 -30.84 14.67 -5.22
CA SER A 107 -30.71 13.41 -4.52
C SER A 107 -29.65 13.58 -3.45
N ASN A 108 -30.11 13.66 -2.20
CA ASN A 108 -29.27 13.73 -1.00
C ASN A 108 -28.67 12.36 -0.61
N GLU A 109 -28.66 11.39 -1.53
CA GLU A 109 -28.12 10.06 -1.31
C GLU A 109 -26.59 10.09 -1.43
N VAL A 110 -25.93 10.25 -0.29
CA VAL A 110 -24.47 10.08 -0.15
C VAL A 110 -24.18 8.87 0.72
N LEU A 111 -23.06 8.21 0.47
CA LEU A 111 -22.59 7.04 1.23
C LEU A 111 -22.11 7.44 2.63
N CYS A 112 -21.38 8.56 2.73
CA CYS A 112 -21.04 9.19 4.00
C CYS A 112 -20.68 10.66 3.83
N THR A 113 -20.69 11.41 4.92
CA THR A 113 -20.25 12.82 4.99
C THR A 113 -19.46 13.06 6.26
N ASN A 114 -18.69 14.15 6.29
CA ASN A 114 -18.18 14.70 7.53
C ASN A 114 -19.03 15.84 8.12
N ASN A 115 -20.09 16.26 7.42
CA ASN A 115 -20.94 17.41 7.79
C ASN A 115 -22.38 16.95 8.10
N VAL A 116 -22.63 16.55 9.34
CA VAL A 116 -23.94 16.09 9.81
C VAL A 116 -24.61 17.18 10.63
N GLU A 117 -25.87 17.47 10.33
CA GLU A 117 -26.66 18.48 11.06
C GLU A 117 -26.68 18.21 12.57
N GLY A 118 -26.31 19.22 13.36
CA GLY A 118 -26.29 19.14 14.82
C GLY A 118 -25.05 18.46 15.40
N GLU A 119 -24.10 18.05 14.57
CA GLU A 119 -22.85 17.42 15.00
C GLU A 119 -21.62 18.24 14.60
N VAL A 120 -20.52 18.01 15.30
CA VAL A 120 -19.23 18.65 14.98
C VAL A 120 -18.65 17.99 13.73
N VAL A 121 -18.07 18.81 12.84
CA VAL A 121 -17.39 18.34 11.62
C VAL A 121 -16.23 17.42 11.99
N THR A 122 -16.09 16.32 11.26
CA THR A 122 -15.06 15.31 11.51
C THR A 122 -14.03 15.23 10.38
N ALA A 123 -12.85 14.70 10.68
CA ALA A 123 -11.81 14.47 9.67
C ALA A 123 -12.08 13.24 8.81
N ARG A 124 -13.03 12.38 9.19
CA ARG A 124 -13.21 11.06 8.60
C ARG A 124 -14.68 10.70 8.43
N CYS A 125 -14.98 9.91 7.41
CA CYS A 125 -16.25 9.20 7.30
C CYS A 125 -16.04 7.77 6.82
N ILE A 126 -16.94 6.86 7.22
CA ILE A 126 -16.85 5.44 6.91
C ILE A 126 -17.96 5.09 5.92
N VAL A 127 -17.58 4.62 4.74
CA VAL A 127 -18.45 3.94 3.79
C VAL A 127 -18.55 2.48 4.23
N THR A 128 -19.76 1.98 4.49
CA THR A 128 -19.97 0.65 5.07
C THR A 128 -20.00 -0.48 4.07
N ASP A 129 -20.34 -0.17 2.82
CA ASP A 129 -20.54 -1.16 1.78
C ASP A 129 -20.16 -0.54 0.44
N VAL A 130 -18.92 -0.80 0.01
CA VAL A 130 -18.43 -0.37 -1.30
C VAL A 130 -19.05 -1.28 -2.35
N SER A 131 -20.03 -0.77 -3.08
CA SER A 131 -20.80 -1.54 -4.07
C SER A 131 -20.48 -1.18 -5.53
N CYS A 132 -19.61 -0.20 -5.74
CA CYS A 132 -19.29 0.40 -7.04
C CYS A 132 -17.81 0.24 -7.40
N SER A 133 -17.48 0.60 -8.65
CA SER A 133 -16.11 0.59 -9.17
C SER A 133 -15.34 1.89 -8.91
N GLU A 134 -16.00 2.93 -8.41
CA GLU A 134 -15.36 4.20 -8.07
C GLU A 134 -16.08 4.85 -6.90
N LEU A 135 -15.31 5.37 -5.94
CA LEU A 135 -15.81 6.29 -4.93
C LEU A 135 -15.51 7.72 -5.37
N TYR A 136 -16.53 8.55 -5.37
CA TYR A 136 -16.43 9.97 -5.68
C TYR A 136 -16.49 10.76 -4.37
N ILE A 137 -15.43 11.47 -4.04
CA ILE A 137 -15.32 12.28 -2.83
C ILE A 137 -15.37 13.74 -3.25
N TYR A 138 -16.50 14.38 -2.99
CA TYR A 138 -16.68 15.80 -3.23
C TYR A 138 -16.28 16.57 -1.99
N THR A 139 -15.48 17.61 -2.19
CA THR A 139 -14.98 18.44 -1.11
C THR A 139 -15.35 19.90 -1.36
N ARG A 140 -15.48 20.67 -0.29
CA ARG A 140 -15.67 22.12 -0.33
C ARG A 140 -14.86 22.78 0.75
N ALA A 141 -14.01 23.71 0.35
CA ALA A 141 -13.30 24.60 1.24
C ALA A 141 -14.28 25.52 1.99
N GLY A 142 -14.08 25.65 3.30
CA GLY A 142 -14.78 26.64 4.12
C GLY A 142 -14.35 28.08 3.80
N ASP A 143 -14.91 29.05 4.53
CA ASP A 143 -14.65 30.48 4.32
C ASP A 143 -13.32 30.94 4.99
N VAL A 144 -12.23 30.20 4.79
CA VAL A 144 -10.89 30.53 5.28
C VAL A 144 -9.85 30.43 4.16
N PHE A 145 -8.83 31.29 4.20
CA PHE A 145 -7.87 31.42 3.10
C PHE A 145 -6.73 30.41 3.16
N GLY A 146 -6.31 29.98 1.96
CA GLY A 146 -5.07 29.23 1.75
C GLY A 146 -5.12 27.80 2.26
N ILE A 147 -6.28 27.13 2.18
CA ILE A 147 -6.48 25.79 2.73
C ILE A 147 -5.66 24.78 1.92
N ALA A 148 -4.76 24.08 2.61
CA ALA A 148 -3.97 22.99 2.06
C ALA A 148 -4.47 21.67 2.64
N TYR A 149 -4.91 20.75 1.80
CA TYR A 149 -5.43 19.47 2.27
C TYR A 149 -5.21 18.35 1.25
N SER A 150 -5.37 17.12 1.72
CA SER A 150 -5.38 15.92 0.90
C SER A 150 -6.46 14.96 1.38
N VAL A 151 -6.94 14.11 0.47
CA VAL A 151 -7.90 13.06 0.76
C VAL A 151 -7.18 11.72 0.70
N THR A 152 -7.45 10.90 1.71
CA THR A 152 -6.99 9.52 1.79
C THR A 152 -8.18 8.58 1.90
N VAL A 153 -8.13 7.45 1.21
CA VAL A 153 -9.14 6.39 1.32
C VAL A 153 -8.45 5.09 1.68
N GLU A 154 -8.84 4.49 2.79
CA GLU A 154 -8.28 3.23 3.27
C GLU A 154 -9.37 2.16 3.32
N PHE A 155 -9.12 1.03 2.66
CA PHE A 155 -10.04 -0.11 2.67
C PHE A 155 -9.75 -0.99 3.87
N ARG A 156 -10.76 -1.17 4.73
CA ARG A 156 -10.67 -2.05 5.89
C ARG A 156 -10.85 -3.49 5.45
N GLN A 157 -10.04 -4.35 6.03
CA GLN A 157 -10.14 -5.77 5.76
C GLN A 157 -11.01 -6.47 6.81
N PRO A 158 -11.66 -7.59 6.46
CA PRO A 158 -12.59 -8.29 7.34
C PRO A 158 -12.06 -8.63 8.74
N ASN A 159 -10.73 -8.76 8.87
CA ASN A 159 -10.05 -9.14 10.12
C ASN A 159 -9.45 -7.95 10.90
N ASP A 160 -9.81 -6.70 10.59
CA ASP A 160 -9.40 -5.53 11.37
C ASP A 160 -10.04 -5.55 12.78
N THR A 161 -9.32 -6.16 13.72
CA THR A 161 -9.67 -6.22 15.14
C THR A 161 -9.31 -4.95 15.91
N ARG A 162 -8.84 -3.89 15.23
CA ARG A 162 -8.66 -2.59 15.89
C ARG A 162 -9.99 -2.24 16.54
N LYS A 163 -9.97 -2.05 17.86
CA LYS A 163 -11.01 -1.36 18.64
C LYS A 163 -11.05 0.10 18.20
N VAL A 164 -11.28 0.37 16.92
CA VAL A 164 -11.80 1.66 16.50
C VAL A 164 -13.18 1.66 17.11
N VAL A 165 -13.42 2.61 18.02
CA VAL A 165 -14.77 2.96 18.46
C VAL A 165 -15.60 2.93 17.19
N LYS A 166 -16.52 1.97 17.08
CA LYS A 166 -17.46 1.88 15.96
C LYS A 166 -18.28 3.16 16.03
N GLU A 167 -17.72 4.26 15.53
CA GLU A 167 -18.49 5.43 15.13
C GLU A 167 -19.47 4.83 14.16
N LYS A 168 -20.73 4.74 14.62
CA LYS A 168 -21.79 4.20 13.80
C LYS A 168 -21.72 4.95 12.47
N PRO A 169 -21.81 4.23 11.35
CA PRO A 169 -21.89 4.85 10.04
C PRO A 169 -22.94 5.95 10.09
N LYS A 170 -22.52 7.20 9.95
CA LYS A 170 -23.43 8.34 9.98
C LYS A 170 -24.05 8.44 8.59
N VAL A 171 -25.00 7.55 8.32
CA VAL A 171 -25.90 7.69 7.17
C VAL A 171 -26.89 8.78 7.55
N SER A 172 -26.54 10.05 7.29
CA SER A 172 -27.50 11.12 7.52
C SER A 172 -28.56 11.09 6.40
N THR A 173 -29.82 11.32 6.75
CA THR A 173 -30.89 11.58 5.77
C THR A 173 -31.10 13.08 5.56
N LYS A 174 -30.35 13.92 6.29
CA LYS A 174 -30.36 15.38 6.22
C LYS A 174 -28.92 15.86 6.01
N HIS A 175 -28.50 15.83 4.76
CA HIS A 175 -27.23 16.37 4.32
C HIS A 175 -27.44 17.78 3.83
N PHE A 176 -26.53 18.69 4.19
CA PHE A 176 -26.50 20.01 3.58
C PHE A 176 -25.91 19.88 2.18
N PRO A 177 -26.60 20.34 1.13
CA PRO A 177 -26.06 20.27 -0.22
C PRO A 177 -24.78 21.11 -0.29
N ILE A 178 -23.67 20.45 -0.61
CA ILE A 178 -22.49 21.13 -1.11
C ILE A 178 -22.80 21.42 -2.58
N TYR A 179 -23.08 22.68 -2.89
CA TYR A 179 -23.28 23.11 -4.27
C TYR A 179 -21.95 23.10 -5.00
N VAL A 180 -21.78 22.16 -5.93
CA VAL A 180 -20.63 22.08 -6.82
C VAL A 180 -20.84 23.09 -7.95
N LYS A 181 -19.95 24.08 -8.06
CA LYS A 181 -20.06 25.13 -9.07
C LYS A 181 -18.94 25.06 -10.11
N ASP A 182 -17.73 24.70 -9.67
CA ASP A 182 -16.54 24.54 -10.50
C ASP A 182 -15.64 23.48 -9.83
N GLU A 183 -15.53 22.27 -10.40
CA GLU A 183 -14.79 21.16 -9.79
C GLU A 183 -13.42 20.91 -10.45
N CYS A 184 -12.36 20.85 -9.65
CA CYS A 184 -11.10 20.24 -10.07
C CYS A 184 -11.13 18.74 -9.79
N VAL A 185 -10.79 17.93 -10.79
CA VAL A 185 -10.82 16.46 -10.67
C VAL A 185 -9.42 15.93 -10.31
N HIS A 186 -9.37 15.11 -9.27
CA HIS A 186 -8.17 14.49 -8.72
C HIS A 186 -8.33 12.98 -8.67
N HIS A 187 -7.55 12.23 -9.45
CA HIS A 187 -7.55 10.77 -9.35
C HIS A 187 -6.58 10.34 -8.25
N LEU A 188 -7.11 9.62 -7.25
CA LEU A 188 -6.29 9.11 -6.17
C LEU A 188 -5.39 7.98 -6.69
N ILE A 189 -4.20 7.92 -6.12
CA ILE A 189 -3.18 6.93 -6.41
C ILE A 189 -3.23 5.83 -5.36
N GLN A 190 -3.29 4.58 -5.83
CA GLN A 190 -3.24 3.42 -4.94
C GLN A 190 -1.81 3.12 -4.48
N SER A 191 -1.68 2.93 -3.17
CA SER A 191 -0.51 2.39 -2.50
C SER A 191 -0.91 1.17 -1.67
N VAL A 192 0.04 0.24 -1.53
CA VAL A 192 -0.12 -1.02 -0.81
C VAL A 192 1.08 -1.20 0.10
N SER A 193 0.86 -1.47 1.37
CA SER A 193 1.93 -1.74 2.34
C SER A 193 1.61 -2.97 3.17
N LEU A 194 2.60 -3.54 3.85
CA LEU A 194 2.32 -4.58 4.84
C LEU A 194 1.88 -3.96 6.17
N ARG A 195 0.92 -4.61 6.83
CA ARG A 195 0.40 -4.19 8.15
C ARG A 195 1.41 -4.39 9.27
N ALA A 196 2.33 -5.33 9.10
CA ALA A 196 3.43 -5.62 10.00
C ALA A 196 4.68 -5.98 9.20
N PRO A 197 5.88 -5.83 9.78
CA PRO A 197 7.11 -6.30 9.14
C PRO A 197 7.01 -7.78 8.74
N LEU A 198 7.43 -8.08 7.52
CA LEU A 198 7.57 -9.43 7.01
C LEU A 198 8.80 -10.08 7.63
N GLU A 199 8.60 -11.13 8.41
CA GLU A 199 9.68 -11.95 8.95
C GLU A 199 9.90 -13.18 8.07
N LEU A 200 11.12 -13.36 7.55
CA LEU A 200 11.51 -14.49 6.72
C LEU A 200 12.77 -15.15 7.25
N VAL A 201 12.72 -16.46 7.37
CA VAL A 201 13.90 -17.25 7.70
C VAL A 201 14.87 -17.20 6.52
N SER A 202 16.18 -17.22 6.77
CA SER A 202 17.22 -17.26 5.73
C SER A 202 16.95 -18.36 4.70
N LEU A 203 17.23 -18.08 3.44
CA LEU A 203 17.00 -18.95 2.28
C LEU A 203 15.52 -19.32 2.07
N THR A 204 14.59 -18.55 2.63
CA THR A 204 13.15 -18.63 2.31
C THR A 204 12.72 -17.50 1.40
N THR A 205 11.58 -17.71 0.77
CA THR A 205 10.99 -16.75 -0.16
C THR A 205 9.57 -16.44 0.27
N ALA A 206 9.18 -15.17 0.14
CA ALA A 206 7.80 -14.75 0.19
C ALA A 206 7.32 -14.26 -1.18
N GLN A 207 6.08 -14.57 -1.51
CA GLN A 207 5.38 -14.03 -2.68
C GLN A 207 4.20 -13.19 -2.22
N MET A 208 4.10 -11.99 -2.79
CA MET A 208 3.02 -11.03 -2.59
C MET A 208 2.39 -10.75 -3.94
N THR A 209 1.09 -10.97 -4.12
CA THR A 209 0.38 -10.57 -5.34
C THR A 209 -0.50 -9.38 -5.01
N ILE A 210 -0.21 -8.26 -5.65
CA ILE A 210 -0.76 -6.96 -5.33
C ILE A 210 -1.76 -6.60 -6.42
N PRO A 211 -3.07 -6.52 -6.13
CA PRO A 211 -4.04 -6.01 -7.07
C PRO A 211 -3.95 -4.48 -7.14
N PHE A 212 -3.80 -3.92 -8.33
CA PHE A 212 -3.94 -2.51 -8.63
C PHE A 212 -5.26 -2.27 -9.38
N CYS A 213 -6.04 -1.28 -8.96
CA CYS A 213 -7.34 -0.97 -9.56
C CYS A 213 -7.30 0.38 -10.29
N PRO A 214 -6.61 0.50 -11.45
CA PRO A 214 -6.62 1.77 -12.19
C PRO A 214 -7.96 1.99 -12.91
N ASN A 215 -8.40 3.25 -13.01
CA ASN A 215 -9.50 3.62 -13.91
C ASN A 215 -9.04 3.71 -15.37
N ALA A 216 -10.01 3.92 -16.27
CA ALA A 216 -9.78 4.06 -17.71
C ALA A 216 -8.80 5.21 -18.06
N GLU A 217 -8.78 6.30 -17.28
CA GLU A 217 -7.86 7.41 -17.50
C GLU A 217 -6.43 7.09 -17.03
N GLN A 218 -6.31 6.21 -16.04
CA GLN A 218 -5.04 5.79 -15.47
C GLN A 218 -4.42 4.59 -16.19
N GLU A 219 -5.20 3.73 -16.86
CA GLU A 219 -4.79 2.42 -17.39
C GLU A 219 -3.44 2.41 -18.14
N ASN A 220 -3.12 3.49 -18.88
CA ASN A 220 -1.90 3.59 -19.69
C ASN A 220 -0.80 4.52 -19.12
N LEU A 221 -1.06 5.15 -17.97
CA LEU A 221 -0.23 6.20 -17.41
C LEU A 221 0.49 5.78 -16.12
N LEU A 222 0.63 4.48 -15.86
CA LEU A 222 1.15 4.00 -14.58
C LEU A 222 2.60 3.55 -14.65
N SER A 223 3.36 3.98 -13.66
CA SER A 223 4.62 3.35 -13.25
C SER A 223 4.40 2.79 -11.86
N VAL A 224 4.73 1.53 -11.63
CA VAL A 224 4.65 0.96 -10.28
C VAL A 224 6.02 1.02 -9.66
N GLU A 225 6.12 1.60 -8.46
CA GLU A 225 7.30 1.53 -7.63
C GLU A 225 7.04 0.53 -6.51
N THR A 226 7.94 -0.43 -6.33
CA THR A 226 7.89 -1.39 -5.23
C THR A 226 9.15 -1.28 -4.41
N SER A 227 8.99 -1.21 -3.09
CA SER A 227 10.05 -1.03 -2.14
C SER A 227 9.97 -2.05 -1.03
N VAL A 228 11.11 -2.69 -0.77
CA VAL A 228 11.34 -3.50 0.42
C VAL A 228 12.38 -2.73 1.24
N LEU A 229 12.14 -2.54 2.52
CA LEU A 229 13.08 -1.86 3.41
C LEU A 229 13.46 -2.81 4.53
N SER A 230 14.75 -3.05 4.69
CA SER A 230 15.23 -3.80 5.84
C SER A 230 14.96 -3.02 7.13
N VAL A 231 14.43 -3.72 8.14
CA VAL A 231 14.24 -3.18 9.49
C VAL A 231 15.52 -3.27 10.31
N SER A 232 16.47 -4.13 9.94
CA SER A 232 17.76 -4.29 10.62
C SER A 232 18.97 -4.21 9.69
N GLY A 233 20.12 -3.76 10.21
CA GLY A 233 21.37 -3.72 9.42
C GLY A 233 21.88 -5.10 8.98
N LEU A 234 21.32 -6.18 9.55
CA LEU A 234 21.72 -7.57 9.28
C LEU A 234 20.79 -8.29 8.30
N SER A 235 19.61 -7.73 7.98
CA SER A 235 18.73 -8.38 7.01
C SER A 235 19.19 -8.12 5.58
N ALA A 236 19.34 -9.21 4.83
CA ALA A 236 19.77 -9.20 3.44
C ALA A 236 18.73 -9.93 2.59
N TYR A 237 18.37 -9.34 1.45
CA TYR A 237 17.32 -9.87 0.58
C TYR A 237 17.56 -9.49 -0.88
N THR A 238 16.89 -10.20 -1.78
CA THR A 238 16.67 -9.80 -3.17
C THR A 238 15.17 -9.70 -3.44
N GLN A 239 14.80 -8.81 -4.35
CA GLN A 239 13.41 -8.64 -4.78
C GLN A 239 13.28 -8.78 -6.29
N TYR A 240 12.17 -9.40 -6.71
CA TYR A 240 11.79 -9.62 -8.11
C TYR A 240 10.34 -9.18 -8.31
N ALA A 241 10.05 -8.67 -9.49
CA ALA A 241 8.72 -8.27 -9.92
C ALA A 241 8.33 -9.09 -11.15
N CYS A 242 7.17 -9.75 -11.07
CA CYS A 242 6.61 -10.60 -12.12
C CYS A 242 5.20 -10.14 -12.52
N LEU A 243 4.87 -10.29 -13.81
CA LEU A 243 3.52 -10.03 -14.33
C LEU A 243 2.53 -11.16 -14.05
N LYS A 244 3.02 -12.38 -13.79
CA LYS A 244 2.20 -13.58 -13.63
C LYS A 244 2.69 -14.44 -12.47
N THR A 245 1.77 -15.20 -11.89
CA THR A 245 2.04 -16.27 -10.93
C THR A 245 2.11 -17.64 -11.62
N PRO A 246 3.00 -18.56 -11.22
CA PRO A 246 4.01 -18.41 -10.16
C PRO A 246 5.14 -17.47 -10.59
N CYS A 247 5.61 -16.64 -9.66
CA CYS A 247 6.79 -15.81 -9.88
C CYS A 247 8.02 -16.63 -9.50
N GLU A 248 8.83 -16.96 -10.49
CA GLU A 248 10.03 -17.80 -10.33
C GLU A 248 11.28 -16.99 -10.69
N VAL A 249 12.35 -17.19 -9.94
CA VAL A 249 13.67 -16.58 -10.22
C VAL A 249 14.13 -17.06 -11.60
N ASP A 250 14.68 -16.14 -12.40
CA ASP A 250 15.17 -16.38 -13.78
C ASP A 250 14.11 -16.86 -14.79
N SER A 251 12.82 -16.70 -14.46
CA SER A 251 11.71 -16.97 -15.37
C SER A 251 11.51 -15.81 -16.37
N PRO A 252 11.06 -16.07 -17.61
CA PRO A 252 10.67 -15.02 -18.56
C PRO A 252 9.51 -14.12 -18.06
N ASN A 253 8.83 -14.51 -16.98
CA ASN A 253 7.79 -13.70 -16.34
C ASN A 253 8.34 -12.57 -15.45
N VAL A 254 9.64 -12.58 -15.16
CA VAL A 254 10.32 -11.54 -14.37
C VAL A 254 10.52 -10.31 -15.24
N ILE A 255 9.81 -9.22 -14.92
CA ILE A 255 9.87 -7.96 -15.68
C ILE A 255 10.82 -6.94 -15.07
N ALA A 256 11.12 -7.08 -13.78
CA ALA A 256 12.26 -6.42 -13.17
C ALA A 256 12.81 -7.31 -12.07
N SER A 257 14.12 -7.26 -11.92
CA SER A 257 14.81 -7.93 -10.83
C SER A 257 15.98 -7.07 -10.40
N SER A 258 16.42 -7.29 -9.18
CA SER A 258 17.71 -6.80 -8.72
C SER A 258 18.54 -7.98 -8.20
N PRO A 259 19.18 -8.74 -9.10
CA PRO A 259 19.87 -9.98 -8.75
C PRO A 259 21.36 -9.78 -8.40
N GLU A 260 21.95 -8.59 -8.57
CA GLU A 260 23.40 -8.36 -8.52
C GLU A 260 24.05 -8.38 -7.11
N GLN A 261 23.59 -9.24 -6.21
CA GLN A 261 24.14 -9.43 -4.85
C GLN A 261 24.16 -8.15 -3.99
N ARG A 262 23.46 -7.09 -4.40
CA ARG A 262 23.30 -5.85 -3.63
C ARG A 262 21.84 -5.70 -3.24
N PRO A 263 21.51 -5.66 -1.93
CA PRO A 263 20.16 -5.37 -1.48
C PRO A 263 19.74 -4.00 -2.01
N LEU A 264 18.66 -3.95 -2.79
CA LEU A 264 18.09 -2.70 -3.29
C LEU A 264 16.72 -2.47 -2.67
N ASN A 265 16.52 -1.24 -2.22
CA ASN A 265 15.31 -0.84 -1.51
C ASN A 265 14.13 -0.57 -2.43
N SER A 266 14.33 -0.30 -3.73
CA SER A 266 13.24 0.07 -4.65
C SER A 266 13.46 -0.49 -6.07
N LEU A 267 12.37 -0.88 -6.72
CA LEU A 267 12.27 -1.23 -8.14
C LEU A 267 11.19 -0.34 -8.79
N ARG A 268 11.53 0.30 -9.90
CA ARG A 268 10.57 1.04 -10.73
C ARG A 268 10.22 0.24 -11.97
N LEU A 269 8.94 0.02 -12.18
CA LEU A 269 8.39 -0.69 -13.33
C LEU A 269 7.80 0.34 -14.28
N GLU A 270 8.34 0.41 -15.50
CA GLU A 270 7.84 1.29 -16.54
C GLU A 270 6.78 0.56 -17.37
N SER A 271 5.55 1.09 -17.36
CA SER A 271 4.47 0.68 -18.26
C SER A 271 4.02 -0.78 -18.10
N MET A 272 2.90 -0.98 -17.42
CA MET A 272 2.14 -2.24 -17.55
C MET A 272 1.51 -2.21 -18.95
N CYS A 273 2.23 -2.69 -19.97
CA CYS A 273 1.82 -2.62 -21.38
C CYS A 273 0.61 -3.49 -21.74
N ASP A 274 0.08 -4.22 -20.78
CA ASP A 274 -1.12 -5.02 -20.89
C ASP A 274 -1.98 -4.76 -19.65
N LYS A 275 -3.28 -5.09 -19.73
CA LYS A 275 -4.33 -4.96 -18.68
C LYS A 275 -4.05 -5.67 -17.35
N HIS A 276 -2.79 -5.91 -17.02
CA HIS A 276 -2.32 -6.44 -15.77
C HIS A 276 -2.69 -5.45 -14.65
N THR A 277 -3.82 -5.73 -14.00
CA THR A 277 -4.27 -5.10 -12.77
C THR A 277 -3.63 -5.75 -11.54
N SER A 278 -2.54 -6.49 -11.70
CA SER A 278 -1.82 -7.06 -10.58
C SER A 278 -0.33 -7.18 -10.85
N LEU A 279 0.45 -7.04 -9.79
CA LEU A 279 1.89 -7.26 -9.77
C LEU A 279 2.21 -8.33 -8.75
N THR A 280 3.04 -9.31 -9.12
CA THR A 280 3.57 -10.26 -8.14
C THR A 280 4.99 -9.87 -7.76
N VAL A 281 5.23 -9.62 -6.48
CA VAL A 281 6.55 -9.35 -5.92
C VAL A 281 7.04 -10.57 -5.17
N LEU A 282 8.27 -10.97 -5.45
CA LEU A 282 8.96 -12.06 -4.78
C LEU A 282 10.10 -11.48 -3.95
N VAL A 283 10.13 -11.77 -2.65
CA VAL A 283 11.21 -11.37 -1.74
C VAL A 283 11.94 -12.62 -1.29
N HIS A 284 13.21 -12.76 -1.65
CA HIS A 284 14.06 -13.85 -1.22
C HIS A 284 15.01 -13.38 -0.12
N CYS A 285 14.93 -14.00 1.05
CA CYS A 285 15.74 -13.64 2.21
C CYS A 285 17.07 -14.39 2.20
N TRP A 286 18.20 -13.69 2.17
CA TRP A 286 19.54 -14.28 2.26
C TRP A 286 19.98 -14.46 3.72
N GLY A 287 19.57 -13.56 4.61
CA GLY A 287 20.00 -13.57 6.00
C GLY A 287 19.34 -12.47 6.82
N GLY A 288 19.61 -12.49 8.12
CA GLY A 288 19.01 -11.58 9.09
C GLY A 288 19.59 -11.74 10.48
N GLU A 289 18.87 -11.20 11.47
CA GLU A 289 19.26 -11.34 12.87
C GLU A 289 19.04 -12.78 13.32
N GLN A 290 19.90 -13.29 14.19
CA GLN A 290 19.69 -14.62 14.76
C GLN A 290 18.57 -14.54 15.80
N GLU A 291 17.54 -15.37 15.66
CA GLU A 291 16.36 -15.36 16.54
C GLU A 291 16.73 -15.61 18.02
N GLU A 292 17.73 -16.48 18.25
CA GLU A 292 18.35 -16.69 19.55
C GLU A 292 19.87 -16.81 19.42
N ALA A 293 20.62 -16.09 20.26
CA ALA A 293 22.07 -16.03 20.21
C ALA A 293 22.72 -17.43 20.24
N GLY A 294 23.25 -17.86 19.10
CA GLY A 294 24.04 -19.09 18.95
C GLY A 294 23.26 -20.37 18.60
N VAL A 295 21.92 -20.37 18.58
CA VAL A 295 21.12 -21.60 18.36
C VAL A 295 19.98 -21.42 17.34
N GLY A 296 19.49 -20.19 17.13
CA GLY A 296 18.35 -19.92 16.24
C GLY A 296 18.71 -19.80 14.76
N ASP A 297 17.68 -19.88 13.90
CA ASP A 297 17.82 -19.52 12.48
C ASP A 297 18.06 -18.00 12.34
N TYR A 298 18.65 -17.59 11.21
CA TYR A 298 18.74 -16.18 10.84
C TYR A 298 17.42 -15.72 10.22
N VAL A 299 16.82 -14.66 10.75
CA VAL A 299 15.52 -14.13 10.34
C VAL A 299 15.68 -12.69 9.85
N GLY A 300 15.39 -12.47 8.58
CA GLY A 300 15.30 -11.14 7.99
C GLY A 300 13.95 -10.49 8.30
N LYS A 301 13.97 -9.19 8.57
CA LYS A 301 12.76 -8.40 8.87
C LYS A 301 12.63 -7.26 7.88
N PHE A 302 11.50 -7.19 7.20
CA PHE A 302 11.32 -6.28 6.07
C PHE A 302 10.00 -5.53 6.14
N ASN A 303 10.04 -4.21 5.95
CA ASN A 303 8.87 -3.45 5.57
C ASN A 303 8.70 -3.52 4.06
N PHE A 304 7.46 -3.42 3.61
CA PHE A 304 7.14 -3.43 2.20
C PHE A 304 6.12 -2.35 1.88
N ALA A 305 6.33 -1.67 0.77
CA ALA A 305 5.39 -0.75 0.17
C ALA A 305 5.47 -0.83 -1.36
N ALA A 306 4.33 -0.76 -2.03
CA ALA A 306 4.27 -0.56 -3.47
C ALA A 306 3.24 0.53 -3.78
N GLY A 307 3.51 1.34 -4.78
CA GLY A 307 2.64 2.43 -5.17
C GLY A 307 2.55 2.54 -6.69
N VAL A 308 1.38 2.92 -7.15
CA VAL A 308 1.21 3.43 -8.51
C VAL A 308 1.76 4.86 -8.53
N ASN A 309 2.38 5.27 -9.61
CA ASN A 309 2.73 6.65 -9.88
C ASN A 309 2.17 7.00 -11.26
N LEU A 310 1.58 8.19 -11.39
CA LEU A 310 1.24 8.70 -12.70
C LEU A 310 2.54 9.09 -13.41
N LYS A 311 2.73 8.59 -14.63
CA LYS A 311 3.77 9.11 -15.52
C LYS A 311 3.51 10.60 -15.65
N SER A 312 4.44 11.45 -15.22
CA SER A 312 4.37 12.87 -15.53
C SER A 312 4.14 12.98 -17.04
N PRO A 313 3.16 13.79 -17.50
CA PRO A 313 3.08 14.09 -18.91
C PRO A 313 4.47 14.59 -19.31
N THR A 314 5.12 13.93 -20.26
CA THR A 314 6.38 14.40 -20.83
C THR A 314 6.15 15.85 -21.23
N SER A 315 6.65 16.77 -20.42
CA SER A 315 6.30 18.19 -20.49
C SER A 315 7.01 18.79 -21.69
N GLY A 316 6.35 18.73 -22.85
CA GLY A 316 6.64 19.56 -24.01
C GLY A 316 6.18 21.01 -23.85
N VAL A 317 5.65 21.41 -22.69
CA VAL A 317 5.26 22.79 -22.43
C VAL A 317 5.74 23.19 -21.04
N ALA A 318 6.91 23.83 -21.01
CA ALA A 318 7.29 24.67 -19.89
C ALA A 318 6.16 25.69 -19.66
N LYS A 319 5.44 25.56 -18.55
CA LYS A 319 4.64 26.67 -18.04
C LYS A 319 5.63 27.81 -17.80
N LYS A 320 5.55 28.85 -18.63
CA LYS A 320 6.27 30.10 -18.38
C LYS A 320 5.91 30.56 -16.96
N PRO A 321 6.89 30.98 -16.13
CA PRO A 321 6.56 31.65 -14.88
C PRO A 321 5.78 32.92 -15.24
N MET A 322 4.56 33.03 -14.72
CA MET A 322 3.89 34.32 -14.62
C MET A 322 4.64 35.12 -13.56
N TYR A 323 5.39 36.13 -14.02
CA TYR A 323 5.80 37.27 -13.20
C TYR A 323 4.70 38.33 -13.28
#